data_AF-A0A855FRI0-F1
#
_entry.id   AF-A0A855FRI0-F1
#
_cell.length_a   1.000
_cell.length_b   1.000
_cell.length_c   1.000
_cell.angle_alpha   90.00
_cell.angle_beta   90.00
_cell.angle_gamma   90.00
#
_symmetry.space_group_name_H-M   'P 1'
#
loop_
_entity.id
_entity.type
_entity.pdbx_description
1 polymer ?
#
loop_
_entity_poly.entity_id
_entity_poly.type
_entity_poly.pdbx_seq_one_letter_code
_entity_poly.pdbx_strand_id
1 'polypeptide(L)'
;MIAFFNFLSEKGIKYSIKNKNIYVKGNLDLRYSDIKELPENLFVGGDLNLESIKIKELPENLFVTGNLILAYTKISSLPKNLSVGGSFNLRSTKIEVLPENLSVNGNLDLAYTKIEVLPKNLSVNGNLYLEYSKVKFLPENLSVSGYLCLQSTEIKKLPKDLSLNGNLDLSFTQIEKLPENFFVKGFLNLESSKIKTLPENLSVGDILNLSNTDIEVLPKNLSVNGSLYLEHSKVKFLPENFSIGGSLELANTEIEILPKNLSVRDNLKLKSKKIKELPENLYVGGELDLSSTKIEILPKSLMVKGNLDLKYSNIKTLPENFSVGGNLNLRNTKIKTLPKNFSVGGNLDLRNSHINILSENLYVGGNLNGESTKIKALPENFIVHGDLYLRDTEIETLPEKFSINGSLDLGFSKIKKLPENLYIGGYLNLRNTEIEVLPKNLSIGGNLNLESTKIKVLPENLSVGGKLYLDIDKIQNIAYSQKCEDGSQIIFACWVNNGFAIQMNDFWGTFQEFENLVDEKYSGEIAMEYKKLASTCIKELTEKLKIL
;
A
#
# COMPACT_ATOMS: atom_id res chain seq x y z
N MET A 1 1.00 -16.99 -48.59
CA MET A 1 -0.24 -17.80 -48.57
C MET A 1 -0.06 -19.22 -48.01
N ILE A 2 0.94 -20.02 -48.45
CA ILE A 2 1.18 -21.41 -47.96
C ILE A 2 1.36 -21.47 -46.44
N ALA A 3 2.17 -20.57 -45.87
CA ALA A 3 2.45 -20.53 -44.44
C ALA A 3 1.18 -20.35 -43.57
N PHE A 4 0.18 -19.62 -44.05
CA PHE A 4 -1.08 -19.42 -43.34
C PHE A 4 -1.88 -20.72 -43.23
N PHE A 5 -2.05 -21.46 -44.33
CA PHE A 5 -2.79 -22.74 -44.31
C PHE A 5 -2.05 -23.84 -43.53
N ASN A 6 -0.72 -23.84 -43.56
CA ASN A 6 0.09 -24.72 -42.74
C ASN A 6 -0.16 -24.44 -41.25
N PHE A 7 -0.13 -23.16 -40.85
CA PHE A 7 -0.45 -22.75 -39.48
C PHE A 7 -1.84 -23.23 -39.05
N LEU A 8 -2.88 -23.01 -39.88
CA LEU A 8 -4.23 -23.47 -39.56
C LEU A 8 -4.28 -24.99 -39.34
N SER A 9 -3.58 -25.75 -40.18
CA SER A 9 -3.54 -27.22 -40.11
C SER A 9 -2.80 -27.70 -38.87
N GLU A 10 -1.62 -27.13 -38.59
CA GLU A 10 -0.80 -27.43 -37.40
C GLU A 10 -1.54 -27.16 -36.09
N LYS A 11 -2.36 -26.09 -36.05
CA LYS A 11 -3.14 -25.71 -34.88
C LYS A 11 -4.51 -26.37 -34.81
N GLY A 12 -4.86 -27.23 -35.78
CA GLY A 12 -6.18 -27.89 -35.83
C GLY A 12 -7.35 -26.92 -36.00
N ILE A 13 -7.10 -25.74 -36.58
CA ILE A 13 -8.12 -24.71 -36.78
C ILE A 13 -8.99 -25.09 -37.98
N LYS A 14 -10.29 -25.24 -37.73
CA LYS A 14 -11.27 -25.60 -38.77
C LYS A 14 -11.55 -24.40 -39.69
N TYR A 15 -11.33 -24.62 -40.98
CA TYR A 15 -11.66 -23.65 -42.03
C TYR A 15 -12.38 -24.30 -43.22
N SER A 16 -13.04 -23.50 -44.04
CA SER A 16 -13.62 -23.92 -45.33
C SER A 16 -13.36 -22.88 -46.41
N ILE A 17 -13.28 -23.31 -47.67
CA ILE A 17 -13.09 -22.41 -48.81
C ILE A 17 -14.29 -22.56 -49.73
N LYS A 18 -15.00 -21.46 -49.99
CA LYS A 18 -16.16 -21.42 -50.92
C LYS A 18 -16.09 -20.16 -51.77
N ASN A 19 -16.18 -20.30 -53.09
CA ASN A 19 -16.14 -19.17 -54.03
C ASN A 19 -14.96 -18.20 -53.80
N LYS A 20 -13.76 -18.74 -53.51
CA LYS A 20 -12.53 -17.99 -53.15
C LYS A 20 -12.54 -17.27 -51.79
N ASN A 21 -13.62 -17.37 -51.01
CA ASN A 21 -13.66 -16.89 -49.64
C ASN A 21 -13.13 -17.96 -48.68
N ILE A 22 -12.36 -17.55 -47.67
CA ILE A 22 -11.79 -18.42 -46.64
C ILE A 22 -12.54 -18.16 -45.34
N TYR A 23 -13.23 -19.18 -44.83
CA TYR A 23 -14.04 -19.07 -43.60
C TYR A 23 -13.37 -19.84 -42.47
N VAL A 24 -12.93 -19.13 -41.43
CA VAL A 24 -12.49 -19.70 -40.15
C VAL A 24 -13.67 -19.62 -39.18
N LYS A 25 -14.16 -20.77 -38.68
CA LYS A 25 -15.44 -20.81 -37.95
C LYS A 25 -15.40 -20.18 -36.54
N GLY A 26 -14.23 -20.16 -35.90
CA GLY A 26 -14.04 -19.66 -34.53
C GLY A 26 -12.93 -18.63 -34.44
N ASN A 27 -12.27 -18.59 -33.29
CA ASN A 27 -11.17 -17.66 -33.04
C ASN A 27 -9.91 -18.05 -33.85
N LEU A 28 -9.17 -17.03 -34.28
CA LEU A 28 -7.90 -17.15 -34.98
C LEU A 28 -6.86 -16.31 -34.25
N ASP A 29 -5.98 -16.96 -33.51
CA ASP A 29 -4.86 -16.33 -32.81
C ASP A 29 -3.56 -16.55 -33.59
N LEU A 30 -3.04 -15.47 -34.17
CA LEU A 30 -1.78 -15.46 -34.93
C LEU A 30 -0.68 -14.69 -34.20
N ARG A 31 -0.86 -14.39 -32.90
CA ARG A 31 0.12 -13.67 -32.11
C ARG A 31 1.49 -14.31 -32.21
N TYR A 32 2.50 -13.45 -32.38
CA TYR A 32 3.90 -13.86 -32.47
C TYR A 32 4.23 -14.88 -33.56
N SER A 33 3.32 -15.13 -34.51
CA SER A 33 3.59 -16.03 -35.64
C SER A 33 4.48 -15.37 -36.69
N ASP A 34 5.16 -16.18 -37.50
CA ASP A 34 5.98 -15.71 -38.63
C ASP A 34 5.17 -15.48 -39.92
N ILE A 35 3.84 -15.47 -39.82
CA ILE A 35 2.96 -15.16 -40.96
C ILE A 35 3.22 -13.71 -41.40
N LYS A 36 3.51 -13.55 -42.70
CA LYS A 36 3.90 -12.25 -43.30
C LYS A 36 2.74 -11.52 -43.99
N GLU A 37 1.69 -12.24 -44.34
CA GLU A 37 0.51 -11.75 -45.05
C GLU A 37 -0.71 -12.60 -44.68
N LEU A 38 -1.88 -11.98 -44.63
CA LEU A 38 -3.17 -12.68 -44.55
C LEU A 38 -3.71 -12.89 -45.97
N PRO A 39 -4.45 -13.97 -46.23
CA PRO A 39 -5.07 -14.16 -47.54
C PRO A 39 -6.22 -13.18 -47.77
N GLU A 40 -6.42 -12.78 -49.02
CA GLU A 40 -7.62 -12.04 -49.43
C GLU A 40 -8.91 -12.82 -49.16
N ASN A 41 -10.01 -12.10 -48.93
CA ASN A 41 -11.34 -12.66 -48.63
C ASN A 41 -11.37 -13.59 -47.40
N LEU A 42 -10.67 -13.20 -46.32
CA LEU A 42 -10.65 -13.91 -45.05
C LEU A 42 -11.85 -13.51 -44.17
N PHE A 43 -12.63 -14.50 -43.75
CA PHE A 43 -13.76 -14.38 -42.83
C PHE A 43 -13.45 -15.14 -41.54
N VAL A 44 -13.41 -14.45 -40.41
CA VAL A 44 -13.22 -15.03 -39.08
C VAL A 44 -14.52 -14.94 -38.29
N GLY A 45 -15.09 -16.09 -37.94
CA GLY A 45 -16.36 -16.23 -37.23
C GLY A 45 -16.29 -16.01 -35.72
N GLY A 46 -15.08 -15.79 -35.18
CA GLY A 46 -14.85 -15.34 -33.81
C GLY A 46 -13.82 -14.22 -33.76
N ASP A 47 -12.94 -14.24 -32.76
CA ASP A 47 -11.91 -13.23 -32.55
C ASP A 47 -10.71 -13.44 -33.49
N LEU A 48 -10.15 -12.35 -34.03
CA LEU A 48 -8.90 -12.35 -34.78
C LEU A 48 -7.82 -11.59 -34.00
N ASN A 49 -6.81 -12.33 -33.53
CA ASN A 49 -5.69 -11.75 -32.82
C ASN A 49 -4.42 -11.74 -33.67
N LEU A 50 -3.97 -10.53 -34.02
CA LEU A 50 -2.79 -10.24 -34.83
C LEU A 50 -1.72 -9.50 -34.02
N GLU A 51 -1.84 -9.45 -32.69
CA GLU A 51 -0.92 -8.69 -31.85
C GLU A 51 0.55 -9.09 -32.09
N SER A 52 1.40 -8.07 -32.22
CA SER A 52 2.85 -8.20 -32.46
C SER A 52 3.27 -9.02 -33.70
N ILE A 53 2.37 -9.28 -34.65
CA ILE A 53 2.71 -9.94 -35.91
C ILE A 53 3.44 -8.98 -36.86
N LYS A 54 4.22 -9.53 -37.80
CA LYS A 54 5.06 -8.77 -38.75
C LYS A 54 4.34 -8.36 -40.05
N ILE A 55 3.02 -8.53 -40.15
CA ILE A 55 2.27 -8.11 -41.33
C ILE A 55 2.26 -6.58 -41.46
N LYS A 56 2.18 -6.10 -42.70
CA LYS A 56 2.20 -4.65 -43.02
C LYS A 56 0.81 -4.09 -43.34
N GLU A 57 -0.11 -4.94 -43.78
CA GLU A 57 -1.43 -4.55 -44.25
C GLU A 57 -2.47 -5.63 -43.91
N LEU A 58 -3.73 -5.22 -43.84
CA LEU A 58 -4.89 -6.11 -43.78
C LEU A 58 -5.46 -6.28 -45.19
N PRO A 59 -6.03 -7.44 -45.53
CA PRO A 59 -6.68 -7.66 -46.82
C PRO A 59 -7.96 -6.82 -46.93
N GLU A 60 -8.30 -6.35 -48.13
CA GLU A 60 -9.39 -5.38 -48.36
C GLU A 60 -10.77 -5.91 -47.91
N ASN A 61 -10.98 -7.23 -48.05
CA ASN A 61 -12.25 -7.90 -47.72
C ASN A 61 -12.18 -8.69 -46.41
N LEU A 62 -11.36 -8.25 -45.44
CA LEU A 62 -11.32 -8.87 -44.12
C LEU A 62 -12.65 -8.68 -43.37
N PHE A 63 -13.21 -9.77 -42.85
CA PHE A 63 -14.42 -9.74 -42.02
C PHE A 63 -14.20 -10.49 -40.70
N VAL A 64 -14.49 -9.83 -39.58
CA VAL A 64 -14.33 -10.39 -38.22
C VAL A 64 -15.61 -10.15 -37.42
N THR A 65 -16.29 -11.22 -37.02
CA THR A 65 -17.51 -11.11 -36.19
C THR A 65 -17.22 -10.82 -34.73
N GLY A 66 -16.05 -11.25 -34.22
CA GLY A 66 -15.62 -11.00 -32.84
C GLY A 66 -14.70 -9.80 -32.70
N ASN A 67 -13.76 -9.90 -31.78
CA ASN A 67 -12.73 -8.89 -31.52
C ASN A 67 -11.65 -8.90 -32.61
N LEU A 68 -11.15 -7.72 -32.98
CA LEU A 68 -9.98 -7.57 -33.85
C LEU A 68 -8.84 -6.91 -33.07
N ILE A 69 -7.72 -7.60 -32.90
CA ILE A 69 -6.57 -7.10 -32.14
C ILE A 69 -5.38 -6.93 -33.07
N LEU A 70 -5.00 -5.67 -33.33
CA LEU A 70 -3.83 -5.27 -34.14
C LEU A 70 -2.72 -4.64 -33.30
N ALA A 71 -2.80 -4.74 -31.97
CA ALA A 71 -1.88 -4.08 -31.05
C ALA A 71 -0.41 -4.38 -31.38
N TYR A 72 0.44 -3.36 -31.31
CA TYR A 72 1.89 -3.46 -31.52
C TYR A 72 2.31 -3.98 -32.91
N THR A 73 1.43 -3.89 -33.92
CA THR A 73 1.77 -4.24 -35.31
C THR A 73 2.34 -3.05 -36.08
N LYS A 74 2.93 -3.32 -37.24
CA LYS A 74 3.45 -2.29 -38.16
C LYS A 74 2.41 -1.77 -39.15
N ILE A 75 1.15 -2.19 -39.02
CA ILE A 75 0.05 -1.80 -39.90
C ILE A 75 -0.13 -0.29 -39.85
N SER A 76 -0.27 0.33 -41.03
CA SER A 76 -0.39 1.79 -41.21
C SER A 76 -1.71 2.24 -41.84
N SER A 77 -2.52 1.31 -42.35
CA SER A 77 -3.82 1.61 -42.98
C SER A 77 -4.85 0.53 -42.67
N LEU A 78 -6.12 0.90 -42.73
CA LEU A 78 -7.26 0.02 -42.56
C LEU A 78 -8.06 -0.07 -43.87
N PRO A 79 -8.62 -1.25 -44.21
CA PRO A 79 -9.55 -1.38 -45.34
C PRO A 79 -10.76 -0.46 -45.19
N LYS A 80 -11.26 0.07 -46.32
CA LYS A 80 -12.38 1.05 -46.30
C LYS A 80 -13.67 0.46 -45.71
N ASN A 81 -13.91 -0.83 -45.93
CA ASN A 81 -15.13 -1.52 -45.53
C ASN A 81 -14.93 -2.44 -44.31
N LEU A 82 -13.89 -2.20 -43.51
CA LEU A 82 -13.60 -3.00 -42.33
C LEU A 82 -14.77 -2.92 -41.34
N SER A 83 -15.28 -4.08 -40.94
CA SER A 83 -16.31 -4.24 -39.92
C SER A 83 -15.79 -5.14 -38.80
N VAL A 84 -15.94 -4.70 -37.54
CA VAL A 84 -15.55 -5.45 -36.35
C VAL A 84 -16.77 -5.61 -35.46
N GLY A 85 -17.24 -6.86 -35.30
CA GLY A 85 -18.47 -7.13 -34.55
C GLY A 85 -18.31 -7.05 -33.02
N GLY A 86 -17.07 -7.06 -32.51
CA GLY A 86 -16.74 -6.92 -31.08
C GLY A 86 -15.87 -5.69 -30.77
N SER A 87 -14.81 -5.88 -29.99
CA SER A 87 -13.82 -4.84 -29.64
C SER A 87 -12.74 -4.72 -30.72
N PHE A 88 -12.19 -3.53 -30.89
CA PHE A 88 -11.15 -3.24 -31.86
C PHE A 88 -9.95 -2.58 -31.19
N ASN A 89 -8.80 -3.25 -31.21
CA ASN A 89 -7.58 -2.76 -30.58
C ASN A 89 -6.51 -2.42 -31.62
N LEU A 90 -6.18 -1.13 -31.71
CA LEU A 90 -5.18 -0.53 -32.60
C LEU A 90 -3.98 0.05 -31.83
N ARG A 91 -3.84 -0.29 -30.55
CA ARG A 91 -2.83 0.27 -29.65
C ARG A 91 -1.43 0.19 -30.25
N SER A 92 -0.71 1.30 -30.19
CA SER A 92 0.69 1.39 -30.64
C SER A 92 0.92 0.94 -32.09
N THR A 93 -0.08 1.12 -32.96
CA THR A 93 0.06 0.94 -34.42
C THR A 93 0.49 2.23 -35.11
N LYS A 94 0.78 2.15 -36.41
CA LYS A 94 1.11 3.32 -37.25
C LYS A 94 -0.10 3.90 -37.97
N ILE A 95 -1.31 3.50 -37.59
CA ILE A 95 -2.55 3.96 -38.23
C ILE A 95 -2.74 5.45 -37.94
N GLU A 96 -3.08 6.19 -39.00
CA GLU A 96 -3.29 7.64 -38.96
C GLU A 96 -4.75 8.02 -39.23
N VAL A 97 -5.53 7.15 -39.88
CA VAL A 97 -6.92 7.41 -40.29
C VAL A 97 -7.80 6.19 -40.03
N LEU A 98 -9.00 6.42 -39.48
CA LEU A 98 -10.05 5.41 -39.32
C LEU A 98 -11.04 5.45 -40.50
N PRO A 99 -11.67 4.32 -40.87
CA PRO A 99 -12.75 4.30 -41.86
C PRO A 99 -13.94 5.19 -41.46
N GLU A 100 -14.55 5.89 -42.42
CA GLU A 100 -15.64 6.86 -42.16
C GLU A 100 -16.87 6.24 -41.47
N ASN A 101 -17.18 4.98 -41.77
CA ASN A 101 -18.34 4.25 -41.26
C ASN A 101 -17.98 3.20 -40.20
N LEU A 102 -16.85 3.37 -39.50
CA LEU A 102 -16.43 2.45 -38.45
C LEU A 102 -17.45 2.43 -37.30
N SER A 103 -17.98 1.25 -37.00
CA SER A 103 -18.83 0.97 -35.84
C SER A 103 -18.17 -0.12 -34.99
N VAL A 104 -18.14 0.07 -33.67
CA VAL A 104 -17.51 -0.86 -32.72
C VAL A 104 -18.51 -1.18 -31.61
N ASN A 105 -18.97 -2.43 -31.57
CA ASN A 105 -19.93 -2.89 -30.55
C ASN A 105 -19.27 -3.17 -29.20
N GLY A 106 -17.94 -3.26 -29.14
CA GLY A 106 -17.17 -3.43 -27.91
C GLY A 106 -16.33 -2.20 -27.58
N ASN A 107 -15.12 -2.44 -27.08
CA ASN A 107 -14.15 -1.40 -26.78
C ASN A 107 -13.39 -0.99 -28.04
N LEU A 108 -13.00 0.28 -28.14
CA LEU A 108 -12.11 0.80 -29.18
C LEU A 108 -10.84 1.35 -28.53
N ASP A 109 -9.70 0.70 -28.78
CA ASP A 109 -8.40 1.15 -28.28
C ASP A 109 -7.56 1.75 -29.41
N LEU A 110 -7.34 3.06 -29.32
CA LEU A 110 -6.57 3.88 -30.27
C LEU A 110 -5.35 4.51 -29.58
N ALA A 111 -4.98 4.03 -28.40
CA ALA A 111 -3.94 4.61 -27.60
C ALA A 111 -2.57 4.50 -28.29
N TYR A 112 -1.73 5.52 -28.09
CA TYR A 112 -0.40 5.61 -28.70
C TYR A 112 -0.40 5.49 -30.25
N THR A 113 -1.51 5.83 -30.90
CA THR A 113 -1.59 5.94 -32.36
C THR A 113 -1.32 7.36 -32.82
N LYS A 114 -1.20 7.55 -34.13
CA LYS A 114 -1.03 8.87 -34.75
C LYS A 114 -2.34 9.49 -35.21
N ILE A 115 -3.48 8.90 -34.85
CA ILE A 115 -4.80 9.37 -35.28
C ILE A 115 -5.02 10.80 -34.79
N GLU A 116 -5.37 11.70 -35.71
CA GLU A 116 -5.66 13.11 -35.42
C GLU A 116 -7.17 13.41 -35.41
N VAL A 117 -7.95 12.65 -36.18
CA VAL A 117 -9.38 12.90 -36.42
C VAL A 117 -10.17 11.61 -36.26
N LEU A 118 -11.27 11.67 -35.50
CA LEU A 118 -12.24 10.58 -35.37
C LEU A 118 -13.38 10.74 -36.39
N PRO A 119 -13.96 9.64 -36.90
CA PRO A 119 -15.11 9.70 -37.80
C PRO A 119 -16.31 10.42 -37.17
N LYS A 120 -17.05 11.20 -37.97
CA LYS A 120 -18.16 12.04 -37.50
C LYS A 120 -19.27 11.26 -36.76
N ASN A 121 -19.51 10.03 -37.18
CA ASN A 121 -20.59 9.17 -36.65
C ASN A 121 -20.03 8.00 -35.82
N LEU A 122 -18.83 8.15 -35.24
CA LEU A 122 -18.23 7.10 -34.42
C LEU A 122 -19.12 6.80 -33.21
N SER A 123 -19.47 5.52 -33.05
CA SER A 123 -20.21 5.00 -31.91
C SER A 123 -19.43 3.84 -31.30
N VAL A 124 -19.24 3.89 -29.97
CA VAL A 124 -18.53 2.88 -29.19
C VAL A 124 -19.41 2.44 -28.02
N ASN A 125 -19.90 1.21 -28.08
CA ASN A 125 -20.77 0.68 -27.02
C ASN A 125 -20.00 0.27 -25.76
N GLY A 126 -18.67 0.16 -25.82
CA GLY A 126 -17.80 -0.07 -24.68
C GLY A 126 -17.00 1.17 -24.28
N ASN A 127 -15.71 0.96 -24.01
CA ASN A 127 -14.74 1.98 -23.66
C ASN A 127 -14.01 2.49 -24.91
N LEU A 128 -13.68 3.79 -24.93
CA LEU A 128 -12.86 4.43 -25.95
C LEU A 128 -11.54 4.92 -25.33
N TYR A 129 -10.43 4.32 -25.76
CA TYR A 129 -9.09 4.67 -25.31
C TYR A 129 -8.37 5.49 -26.37
N LEU A 130 -7.98 6.71 -26.02
CA LEU A 130 -7.30 7.66 -26.90
C LEU A 130 -6.00 8.18 -26.26
N GLU A 131 -5.55 7.62 -25.14
CA GLU A 131 -4.42 8.16 -24.42
C GLU A 131 -3.16 8.22 -25.28
N TYR A 132 -2.42 9.32 -25.17
CA TYR A 132 -1.22 9.60 -25.97
C TYR A 132 -1.42 9.55 -27.49
N SER A 133 -2.66 9.64 -27.98
CA SER A 133 -2.94 9.87 -29.40
C SER A 133 -2.82 11.36 -29.76
N LYS A 134 -2.89 11.67 -31.06
CA LYS A 134 -2.84 13.05 -31.57
C LYS A 134 -4.21 13.69 -31.77
N VAL A 135 -5.27 13.09 -31.21
CA VAL A 135 -6.64 13.61 -31.37
C VAL A 135 -6.75 14.99 -30.73
N LYS A 136 -7.29 15.94 -31.51
CA LYS A 136 -7.49 17.34 -31.10
C LYS A 136 -8.94 17.68 -30.81
N PHE A 137 -9.88 16.93 -31.38
CA PHE A 137 -11.32 17.17 -31.30
C PHE A 137 -12.09 15.86 -31.24
N LEU A 138 -13.19 15.85 -30.49
CA LEU A 138 -14.19 14.78 -30.53
C LEU A 138 -15.33 15.19 -31.48
N PRO A 139 -15.98 14.23 -32.15
CA PRO A 139 -17.15 14.52 -32.98
C PRO A 139 -18.37 14.89 -32.13
N GLU A 140 -19.25 15.78 -32.63
CA GLU A 140 -20.38 16.34 -31.86
C GLU A 140 -21.38 15.28 -31.35
N ASN A 141 -21.52 14.16 -32.06
CA ASN A 141 -22.45 13.08 -31.71
C ASN A 141 -21.73 11.84 -31.15
N LEU A 142 -20.53 12.01 -30.59
CA LEU A 142 -19.80 10.88 -30.00
C LEU A 142 -20.61 10.26 -28.87
N SER A 143 -20.88 8.96 -28.98
CA SER A 143 -21.50 8.18 -27.91
C SER A 143 -20.52 7.11 -27.42
N VAL A 144 -20.22 7.16 -26.13
CA VAL A 144 -19.39 6.18 -25.41
C VAL A 144 -20.16 5.74 -24.17
N SER A 145 -20.55 4.46 -24.11
CA SER A 145 -21.35 3.96 -22.98
C SER A 145 -20.51 3.63 -21.75
N GLY A 146 -19.22 3.32 -21.93
CA GLY A 146 -18.29 3.00 -20.86
C GLY A 146 -17.37 4.17 -20.49
N TYR A 147 -16.08 3.88 -20.46
CA TYR A 147 -15.00 4.81 -20.14
C TYR A 147 -14.48 5.54 -21.38
N LEU A 148 -14.31 6.86 -21.30
CA LEU A 148 -13.62 7.68 -22.29
C LEU A 148 -12.27 8.15 -21.72
N CYS A 149 -11.17 7.60 -22.25
CA CYS A 149 -9.81 7.96 -21.85
C CYS A 149 -9.20 8.92 -22.87
N LEU A 150 -8.99 10.18 -22.49
CA LEU A 150 -8.37 11.24 -23.31
C LEU A 150 -7.04 11.71 -22.72
N GLN A 151 -6.51 10.99 -21.73
CA GLN A 151 -5.29 11.33 -21.03
C GLN A 151 -4.16 11.70 -22.00
N SER A 152 -3.47 12.80 -21.72
CA SER A 152 -2.30 13.24 -22.50
C SER A 152 -2.57 13.44 -24.01
N THR A 153 -3.82 13.75 -24.40
CA THR A 153 -4.17 14.20 -25.75
C THR A 153 -4.08 15.73 -25.88
N GLU A 154 -4.16 16.23 -27.11
CA GLU A 154 -4.16 17.68 -27.41
C GLU A 154 -5.55 18.33 -27.35
N ILE A 155 -6.55 17.63 -26.79
CA ILE A 155 -7.93 18.15 -26.69
C ILE A 155 -7.98 19.43 -25.86
N LYS A 156 -8.70 20.42 -26.40
CA LYS A 156 -8.93 21.73 -25.77
C LYS A 156 -10.39 22.00 -25.41
N LYS A 157 -11.33 21.26 -26.01
CA LYS A 157 -12.78 21.42 -25.80
C LYS A 157 -13.49 20.08 -25.96
N LEU A 158 -14.56 19.89 -25.19
CA LEU A 158 -15.52 18.80 -25.40
C LEU A 158 -16.72 19.28 -26.23
N PRO A 159 -17.38 18.37 -26.97
CA PRO A 159 -18.68 18.63 -27.58
C PRO A 159 -19.72 19.04 -26.53
N LYS A 160 -20.68 19.88 -26.94
CA LYS A 160 -21.73 20.38 -26.02
C LYS A 160 -22.66 19.26 -25.56
N ASP A 161 -22.97 18.33 -26.46
CA ASP A 161 -23.94 17.27 -26.24
C ASP A 161 -23.27 15.93 -25.88
N LEU A 162 -22.00 15.98 -25.42
CA LEU A 162 -21.27 14.78 -25.01
C LEU A 162 -21.97 14.14 -23.80
N SER A 163 -22.59 12.98 -24.03
CA SER A 163 -23.22 12.16 -22.99
C SER A 163 -22.33 10.97 -22.67
N LEU A 164 -21.95 10.84 -21.39
CA LEU A 164 -21.14 9.73 -20.90
C LEU A 164 -21.88 9.01 -19.78
N ASN A 165 -22.10 7.71 -19.98
CA ASN A 165 -22.72 6.85 -18.97
C ASN A 165 -21.72 6.25 -17.97
N GLY A 166 -20.41 6.39 -18.23
CA GLY A 166 -19.34 5.87 -17.38
C GLY A 166 -18.36 6.94 -16.92
N ASN A 167 -17.09 6.69 -17.13
CA ASN A 167 -15.96 7.46 -16.61
C ASN A 167 -15.36 8.37 -17.69
N LEU A 168 -14.71 9.47 -17.27
CA LEU A 168 -13.98 10.37 -18.15
C LEU A 168 -12.61 10.71 -17.57
N ASP A 169 -11.56 10.46 -18.35
CA ASP A 169 -10.21 10.91 -18.02
C ASP A 169 -9.71 11.95 -19.03
N LEU A 170 -9.48 13.15 -18.52
CA LEU A 170 -8.93 14.33 -19.21
C LEU A 170 -7.60 14.77 -18.60
N SER A 171 -6.95 13.89 -17.83
CA SER A 171 -5.70 14.23 -17.16
C SER A 171 -4.61 14.58 -18.17
N PHE A 172 -3.78 15.57 -17.83
CA PHE A 172 -2.70 16.08 -18.67
C PHE A 172 -3.14 16.62 -20.05
N THR A 173 -4.43 16.93 -20.24
CA THR A 173 -4.93 17.58 -21.47
C THR A 173 -4.87 19.10 -21.39
N GLN A 174 -5.15 19.78 -22.51
CA GLN A 174 -5.23 21.23 -22.59
C GLN A 174 -6.67 21.76 -22.45
N ILE A 175 -7.58 20.98 -21.85
CA ILE A 175 -8.98 21.39 -21.62
C ILE A 175 -9.02 22.60 -20.68
N GLU A 176 -9.70 23.67 -21.09
CA GLU A 176 -9.82 24.90 -20.29
C GLU A 176 -11.21 25.07 -19.65
N LYS A 177 -12.24 24.44 -20.23
CA LYS A 177 -13.64 24.51 -19.82
C LYS A 177 -14.37 23.21 -20.14
N LEU A 178 -15.30 22.82 -19.28
CA LEU A 178 -16.29 21.78 -19.55
C LEU A 178 -17.57 22.38 -20.16
N PRO A 179 -18.40 21.58 -20.86
CA PRO A 179 -19.73 21.99 -21.30
C PRO A 179 -20.64 22.45 -20.14
N GLU A 180 -21.65 23.24 -20.46
CA GLU A 180 -22.72 23.56 -19.50
C GLU A 180 -23.56 22.30 -19.19
N ASN A 181 -24.10 22.20 -17.98
CA ASN A 181 -24.91 21.05 -17.52
C ASN A 181 -24.21 19.68 -17.68
N PHE A 182 -22.89 19.66 -17.61
CA PHE A 182 -22.10 18.44 -17.80
C PHE A 182 -22.29 17.47 -16.62
N PHE A 183 -22.62 16.22 -16.94
CA PHE A 183 -22.86 15.15 -15.97
C PHE A 183 -21.95 13.96 -16.25
N VAL A 184 -21.29 13.44 -15.21
CA VAL A 184 -20.48 12.23 -15.29
C VAL A 184 -20.96 11.24 -14.23
N LYS A 185 -21.51 10.10 -14.66
CA LYS A 185 -22.07 9.10 -13.73
C LYS A 185 -20.99 8.43 -12.87
N GLY A 186 -19.80 8.21 -13.42
CA GLY A 186 -18.67 7.61 -12.72
C GLY A 186 -17.66 8.64 -12.25
N PHE A 187 -16.37 8.39 -12.50
CA PHE A 187 -15.29 9.33 -12.17
C PHE A 187 -15.03 10.33 -13.29
N LEU A 188 -14.59 11.54 -12.90
CA LEU A 188 -14.07 12.60 -13.76
C LEU A 188 -12.66 12.97 -13.30
N ASN A 189 -11.66 12.64 -14.12
CA ASN A 189 -10.27 13.00 -13.88
C ASN A 189 -9.85 14.21 -14.73
N LEU A 190 -9.51 15.32 -14.09
CA LEU A 190 -9.03 16.56 -14.70
C LEU A 190 -7.60 16.90 -14.23
N GLU A 191 -6.90 15.95 -13.61
CA GLU A 191 -5.57 16.16 -13.04
C GLU A 191 -4.62 16.80 -14.05
N SER A 192 -3.87 17.82 -13.61
CA SER A 192 -2.86 18.49 -14.46
C SER A 192 -3.40 19.08 -15.77
N SER A 193 -4.73 19.28 -15.88
CA SER A 193 -5.34 19.98 -17.01
C SER A 193 -5.27 21.51 -16.87
N LYS A 194 -5.70 22.24 -17.90
CA LYS A 194 -5.77 23.71 -17.90
C LYS A 194 -7.12 24.27 -17.42
N ILE A 195 -7.93 23.44 -16.76
CA ILE A 195 -9.24 23.83 -16.24
C ILE A 195 -9.07 24.95 -15.19
N LYS A 196 -9.86 26.02 -15.33
CA LYS A 196 -9.85 27.16 -14.39
C LYS A 196 -11.18 27.34 -13.66
N THR A 197 -12.26 26.82 -14.24
CA THR A 197 -13.63 26.94 -13.74
C THR A 197 -14.41 25.68 -14.08
N LEU A 198 -15.36 25.30 -13.23
CA LEU A 198 -16.31 24.22 -13.48
C LEU A 198 -17.70 24.81 -13.75
N PRO A 199 -18.58 24.10 -14.48
CA PRO A 199 -19.95 24.54 -14.68
C PRO A 199 -20.74 24.49 -13.36
N GLU A 200 -21.68 25.43 -13.17
CA GLU A 200 -22.39 25.64 -11.89
C GLU A 200 -23.08 24.39 -11.33
N ASN A 201 -23.62 23.54 -12.21
CA ASN A 201 -24.37 22.33 -11.84
C ASN A 201 -23.60 21.04 -12.13
N LEU A 202 -22.26 21.07 -12.10
CA LEU A 202 -21.46 19.85 -12.28
C LEU A 202 -21.83 18.81 -11.22
N SER A 203 -22.19 17.62 -11.69
CA SER A 203 -22.41 16.45 -10.84
C SER A 203 -21.56 15.28 -11.30
N VAL A 204 -20.83 14.70 -10.33
CA VAL A 204 -19.95 13.55 -10.52
C VAL A 204 -20.38 12.45 -9.57
N GLY A 205 -20.76 11.30 -10.12
CA GLY A 205 -21.37 10.21 -9.36
C GLY A 205 -20.39 9.39 -8.52
N ASP A 206 -19.09 9.55 -8.73
CA ASP A 206 -18.05 8.91 -7.91
C ASP A 206 -16.90 9.89 -7.58
N ILE A 207 -15.77 9.83 -8.30
CA ILE A 207 -14.56 10.62 -7.98
C ILE A 207 -14.42 11.82 -8.91
N LEU A 208 -14.15 13.00 -8.33
CA LEU A 208 -13.69 14.18 -9.07
C LEU A 208 -12.22 14.46 -8.69
N ASN A 209 -11.31 14.32 -9.64
CA ASN A 209 -9.90 14.66 -9.46
C ASN A 209 -9.57 15.99 -10.16
N LEU A 210 -9.22 17.00 -9.38
CA LEU A 210 -8.78 18.34 -9.82
C LEU A 210 -7.34 18.64 -9.36
N SER A 211 -6.59 17.61 -8.95
CA SER A 211 -5.22 17.78 -8.47
C SER A 211 -4.34 18.44 -9.55
N ASN A 212 -3.39 19.28 -9.13
CA ASN A 212 -2.48 19.99 -10.02
C ASN A 212 -3.16 20.89 -11.09
N THR A 213 -4.36 21.41 -10.81
CA THR A 213 -5.07 22.34 -11.71
C THR A 213 -5.00 23.80 -11.23
N ASP A 214 -5.25 24.73 -12.16
CA ASP A 214 -5.30 26.18 -11.87
C ASP A 214 -6.67 26.64 -11.34
N ILE A 215 -7.56 25.73 -10.96
CA ILE A 215 -8.90 26.08 -10.46
C ILE A 215 -8.81 26.83 -9.13
N GLU A 216 -9.51 27.97 -9.05
CA GLU A 216 -9.51 28.82 -7.84
C GLU A 216 -10.81 28.73 -7.03
N VAL A 217 -11.93 28.44 -7.70
CA VAL A 217 -13.28 28.45 -7.11
C VAL A 217 -14.04 27.22 -7.55
N LEU A 218 -14.64 26.52 -6.59
CA LEU A 218 -15.60 25.44 -6.84
C LEU A 218 -17.02 26.03 -6.94
N PRO A 219 -17.88 25.52 -7.84
CA PRO A 219 -19.24 26.01 -7.98
C PRO A 219 -20.07 25.70 -6.74
N LYS A 220 -21.05 26.57 -6.42
CA LYS A 220 -21.83 26.47 -5.18
C LYS A 220 -22.64 25.16 -5.10
N ASN A 221 -23.12 24.68 -6.25
CA ASN A 221 -23.95 23.48 -6.35
C ASN A 221 -23.15 22.25 -6.81
N LEU A 222 -21.81 22.26 -6.65
CA LEU A 222 -20.98 21.11 -6.95
C LEU A 222 -21.45 19.88 -6.16
N SER A 223 -21.78 18.79 -6.86
CA SER A 223 -22.17 17.53 -6.25
C SER A 223 -21.16 16.43 -6.62
N VAL A 224 -20.50 15.88 -5.60
CA VAL A 224 -19.58 14.74 -5.74
C VAL A 224 -20.01 13.67 -4.74
N ASN A 225 -20.52 12.55 -5.26
CA ASN A 225 -21.05 11.47 -4.41
C ASN A 225 -19.94 10.63 -3.76
N GLY A 226 -18.79 10.46 -4.43
CA GLY A 226 -17.62 9.74 -3.94
C GLY A 226 -16.58 10.72 -3.41
N SER A 227 -15.36 10.69 -3.97
CA SER A 227 -14.21 11.44 -3.46
C SER A 227 -13.86 12.70 -4.26
N LEU A 228 -13.31 13.71 -3.61
CA LEU A 228 -12.78 14.92 -4.25
C LEU A 228 -11.29 15.08 -3.94
N TYR A 229 -10.47 15.18 -5.00
CA TYR A 229 -9.04 15.43 -4.90
C TYR A 229 -8.72 16.83 -5.41
N LEU A 230 -8.15 17.67 -4.55
CA LEU A 230 -7.77 19.06 -4.83
C LEU A 230 -6.27 19.29 -4.62
N GLU A 231 -5.47 18.24 -4.49
CA GLU A 231 -4.07 18.37 -4.11
C GLU A 231 -3.31 19.28 -5.08
N HIS A 232 -2.52 20.21 -4.56
CA HIS A 232 -1.77 21.18 -5.38
C HIS A 232 -2.62 22.07 -6.30
N SER A 233 -3.94 22.15 -6.10
CA SER A 233 -4.80 23.12 -6.79
C SER A 233 -4.75 24.50 -6.14
N LYS A 234 -5.26 25.51 -6.86
CA LYS A 234 -5.33 26.91 -6.38
C LYS A 234 -6.64 27.24 -5.64
N VAL A 235 -7.43 26.22 -5.28
CA VAL A 235 -8.72 26.43 -4.60
C VAL A 235 -8.51 27.15 -3.28
N LYS A 236 -9.25 28.25 -3.08
CA LYS A 236 -9.16 29.08 -1.87
C LYS A 236 -10.25 28.76 -0.84
N PHE A 237 -11.40 28.26 -1.29
CA PHE A 237 -12.55 27.99 -0.43
C PHE A 237 -13.31 26.76 -0.92
N LEU A 238 -13.84 25.99 0.04
CA LEU A 238 -14.89 24.99 -0.23
C LEU A 238 -16.28 25.66 -0.11
N PRO A 239 -17.31 25.14 -0.80
CA PRO A 239 -18.68 25.63 -0.64
C PRO A 239 -19.19 25.54 0.82
N GLU A 240 -20.13 26.41 1.24
CA GLU A 240 -20.59 26.47 2.64
C GLU A 240 -21.32 25.21 3.11
N ASN A 241 -22.16 24.62 2.25
CA ASN A 241 -22.93 23.40 2.52
C ASN A 241 -22.30 22.17 1.85
N PHE A 242 -20.99 22.05 1.99
CA PHE A 242 -20.22 21.03 1.28
C PHE A 242 -20.15 19.71 2.06
N SER A 243 -20.70 18.65 1.46
CA SER A 243 -20.61 17.29 1.95
C SER A 243 -20.00 16.39 0.89
N ILE A 244 -19.07 15.51 1.30
CA ILE A 244 -18.47 14.52 0.42
C ILE A 244 -18.84 13.13 0.93
N GLY A 245 -19.33 12.28 0.03
CA GLY A 245 -19.73 10.92 0.38
C GLY A 245 -18.56 9.94 0.50
N GLY A 246 -17.37 10.28 0.01
CA GLY A 246 -16.12 9.53 0.13
C GLY A 246 -14.99 10.33 0.80
N SER A 247 -13.81 10.37 0.17
CA SER A 247 -12.59 11.02 0.68
C SER A 247 -12.41 12.45 0.16
N LEU A 248 -11.76 13.31 0.95
CA LEU A 248 -11.39 14.68 0.60
C LEU A 248 -9.89 14.91 0.79
N GLU A 249 -9.20 15.26 -0.29
CA GLU A 249 -7.74 15.50 -0.27
C GLU A 249 -7.43 16.96 -0.62
N LEU A 250 -6.89 17.70 0.35
CA LEU A 250 -6.65 19.16 0.30
C LEU A 250 -5.17 19.52 0.42
N ALA A 251 -4.27 18.54 0.32
CA ALA A 251 -2.84 18.74 0.50
C ALA A 251 -2.33 19.84 -0.43
N ASN A 252 -1.58 20.79 0.14
CA ASN A 252 -0.97 21.90 -0.62
C ASN A 252 -1.96 22.79 -1.41
N THR A 253 -3.19 22.95 -0.92
CA THR A 253 -4.16 23.95 -1.43
C THR A 253 -3.96 25.33 -0.80
N GLU A 254 -4.65 26.33 -1.37
CA GLU A 254 -4.74 27.70 -0.85
C GLU A 254 -5.81 27.86 0.23
N ILE A 255 -6.50 26.79 0.63
CA ILE A 255 -7.58 26.80 1.62
C ILE A 255 -7.04 27.17 3.01
N GLU A 256 -7.65 28.18 3.63
CA GLU A 256 -7.34 28.62 4.99
C GLU A 256 -8.40 28.19 6.01
N ILE A 257 -9.67 28.10 5.59
CA ILE A 257 -10.83 27.85 6.45
C ILE A 257 -11.65 26.70 5.86
N LEU A 258 -11.99 25.73 6.70
CA LEU A 258 -12.92 24.65 6.37
C LEU A 258 -14.37 25.05 6.70
N PRO A 259 -15.37 24.61 5.91
CA PRO A 259 -16.76 24.94 6.18
C PRO A 259 -17.25 24.34 7.50
N LYS A 260 -18.11 25.07 8.23
CA LYS A 260 -18.55 24.71 9.59
C LYS A 260 -19.20 23.33 9.70
N ASN A 261 -19.90 22.91 8.64
CA ASN A 261 -20.66 21.66 8.60
C ASN A 261 -19.96 20.60 7.73
N LEU A 262 -18.63 20.68 7.56
CA LEU A 262 -17.87 19.70 6.78
C LEU A 262 -18.05 18.30 7.37
N SER A 263 -18.56 17.38 6.55
CA SER A 263 -18.65 15.96 6.86
C SER A 263 -17.97 15.15 5.77
N VAL A 264 -17.07 14.26 6.18
CA VAL A 264 -16.32 13.37 5.30
C VAL A 264 -16.55 11.94 5.77
N ARG A 265 -17.18 11.12 4.93
CA ARG A 265 -17.51 9.74 5.32
C ARG A 265 -16.29 8.85 5.39
N ASP A 266 -15.33 9.03 4.49
CA ASP A 266 -14.10 8.25 4.45
C ASP A 266 -12.94 9.09 4.97
N ASN A 267 -11.93 9.36 4.14
CA ASN A 267 -10.67 9.95 4.58
C ASN A 267 -10.60 11.46 4.33
N LEU A 268 -10.07 12.21 5.29
CA LEU A 268 -9.77 13.63 5.16
C LEU A 268 -8.26 13.85 5.26
N LYS A 269 -7.62 14.20 4.14
CA LYS A 269 -6.19 14.53 4.11
C LYS A 269 -6.00 16.03 3.95
N LEU A 270 -5.51 16.69 4.99
CA LEU A 270 -5.32 18.14 4.96
C LEU A 270 -3.91 18.52 4.52
N LYS A 271 -2.88 17.96 5.19
CA LYS A 271 -1.42 18.21 5.00
C LYS A 271 -0.99 19.62 4.56
N SER A 272 -1.83 20.63 4.80
CA SER A 272 -1.70 22.00 4.31
C SER A 272 -1.13 22.86 5.41
N LYS A 273 -0.22 23.78 5.03
CA LYS A 273 0.40 24.73 5.95
C LYS A 273 -0.46 25.96 6.21
N LYS A 274 -1.63 26.07 5.57
CA LYS A 274 -2.51 27.25 5.61
C LYS A 274 -3.70 27.10 6.54
N ILE A 275 -4.28 25.90 6.62
CA ILE A 275 -5.36 25.59 7.55
C ILE A 275 -4.83 25.67 8.99
N LYS A 276 -5.49 26.49 9.82
CA LYS A 276 -5.11 26.74 11.22
C LYS A 276 -6.06 26.09 12.23
N GLU A 277 -7.29 25.80 11.81
CA GLU A 277 -8.33 25.27 12.68
C GLU A 277 -9.21 24.24 11.94
N LEU A 278 -9.79 23.34 12.72
CA LEU A 278 -10.82 22.40 12.25
C LEU A 278 -12.19 22.90 12.71
N PRO A 279 -13.28 22.63 11.97
CA PRO A 279 -14.62 23.00 12.38
C PRO A 279 -15.05 22.18 13.61
N GLU A 280 -15.84 22.79 14.51
CA GLU A 280 -16.21 22.20 15.81
C GLU A 280 -16.84 20.81 15.69
N ASN A 281 -17.74 20.62 14.72
CA ASN A 281 -18.51 19.40 14.50
C ASN A 281 -17.94 18.51 13.38
N LEU A 282 -16.62 18.55 13.16
CA LEU A 282 -15.98 17.74 12.12
C LEU A 282 -16.19 16.24 12.38
N TYR A 283 -16.78 15.55 11.40
CA TYR A 283 -16.88 14.10 11.40
C TYR A 283 -16.01 13.51 10.28
N VAL A 284 -15.16 12.53 10.66
CA VAL A 284 -14.36 11.73 9.73
C VAL A 284 -14.58 10.24 10.03
N GLY A 285 -15.23 9.53 9.10
CA GLY A 285 -15.51 8.11 9.28
C GLY A 285 -14.32 7.19 9.00
N GLY A 286 -13.33 7.65 8.23
CA GLY A 286 -12.07 6.95 7.94
C GLY A 286 -10.87 7.62 8.60
N GLU A 287 -9.81 7.80 7.82
CA GLU A 287 -8.54 8.41 8.25
C GLU A 287 -8.60 9.94 8.25
N LEU A 288 -8.04 10.57 9.28
CA LEU A 288 -7.79 11.99 9.35
C LEU A 288 -6.26 12.25 9.38
N ASP A 289 -5.72 12.78 8.29
CA ASP A 289 -4.31 13.16 8.19
C ASP A 289 -4.12 14.67 8.41
N LEU A 290 -3.62 15.00 9.61
CA LEU A 290 -3.22 16.34 10.05
C LEU A 290 -1.70 16.47 10.16
N SER A 291 -0.95 15.56 9.57
CA SER A 291 0.51 15.54 9.63
C SER A 291 1.08 16.84 9.06
N SER A 292 2.08 17.40 9.75
CA SER A 292 2.77 18.63 9.34
C SER A 292 1.88 19.87 9.14
N THR A 293 0.67 19.88 9.71
CA THR A 293 -0.23 21.04 9.70
C THR A 293 0.15 22.07 10.78
N LYS A 294 -0.36 23.30 10.62
CA LYS A 294 -0.20 24.37 11.63
C LYS A 294 -1.29 24.38 12.70
N ILE A 295 -2.22 23.42 12.68
CA ILE A 295 -3.31 23.30 13.66
C ILE A 295 -2.70 23.11 15.04
N GLU A 296 -3.17 23.88 16.02
CA GLU A 296 -2.69 23.82 17.40
C GLU A 296 -3.65 23.11 18.35
N ILE A 297 -4.95 23.09 18.02
CA ILE A 297 -6.03 22.60 18.87
C ILE A 297 -6.96 21.70 18.03
N LEU A 298 -7.30 20.54 18.57
CA LEU A 298 -8.35 19.68 18.04
C LEU A 298 -9.70 20.07 18.67
N PRO A 299 -10.81 20.12 17.91
CA PRO A 299 -12.13 20.36 18.46
C PRO A 299 -12.52 19.33 19.52
N LYS A 300 -13.29 19.74 20.53
CA LYS A 300 -13.73 18.85 21.61
C LYS A 300 -14.64 17.73 21.10
N SER A 301 -15.43 18.00 20.06
CA SER A 301 -16.38 17.04 19.50
C SER A 301 -15.83 16.25 18.31
N LEU A 302 -14.52 16.36 18.02
CA LEU A 302 -13.89 15.66 16.91
C LEU A 302 -14.07 14.14 17.08
N MET A 303 -14.64 13.50 16.06
CA MET A 303 -14.79 12.05 15.98
C MET A 303 -13.99 11.49 14.81
N VAL A 304 -13.07 10.56 15.10
CA VAL A 304 -12.29 9.83 14.10
C VAL A 304 -12.47 8.33 14.32
N LYS A 305 -13.23 7.68 13.43
CA LYS A 305 -13.47 6.24 13.52
C LYS A 305 -12.30 5.41 12.99
N GLY A 306 -11.56 5.92 12.01
CA GLY A 306 -10.37 5.25 11.46
C GLY A 306 -9.07 5.74 12.11
N ASN A 307 -8.04 5.92 11.28
CA ASN A 307 -6.71 6.35 11.72
C ASN A 307 -6.65 7.86 11.94
N LEU A 308 -5.76 8.31 12.83
CA LEU A 308 -5.45 9.72 13.02
C LEU A 308 -3.94 9.93 12.95
N ASP A 309 -3.47 10.68 11.95
CA ASP A 309 -2.07 11.05 11.81
C ASP A 309 -1.84 12.51 12.24
N LEU A 310 -1.12 12.70 13.35
CA LEU A 310 -0.71 14.01 13.89
C LEU A 310 0.80 14.24 13.78
N LYS A 311 1.53 13.41 13.02
CA LYS A 311 2.99 13.43 12.93
C LYS A 311 3.51 14.81 12.52
N TYR A 312 4.51 15.33 13.24
CA TYR A 312 5.07 16.67 13.03
C TYR A 312 4.06 17.84 13.13
N SER A 313 2.86 17.64 13.69
CA SER A 313 1.90 18.72 13.88
C SER A 313 2.28 19.65 15.05
N ASN A 314 1.67 20.83 15.09
CA ASN A 314 1.81 21.79 16.20
C ASN A 314 0.83 21.54 17.36
N ILE A 315 0.07 20.45 17.34
CA ILE A 315 -0.90 20.11 18.37
C ILE A 315 -0.18 19.90 19.70
N LYS A 316 -0.70 20.55 20.75
CA LYS A 316 -0.10 20.54 22.10
C LYS A 316 -0.83 19.59 23.05
N THR A 317 -2.12 19.36 22.85
CA THR A 317 -2.98 18.54 23.71
C THR A 317 -4.04 17.82 22.88
N LEU A 318 -4.45 16.64 23.34
CA LEU A 318 -5.63 15.95 22.83
C LEU A 318 -6.88 16.33 23.67
N PRO A 319 -8.09 16.30 23.12
CA PRO A 319 -9.32 16.57 23.87
C PRO A 319 -9.55 15.58 25.02
N GLU A 320 -10.36 15.97 26.02
CA GLU A 320 -10.86 15.04 27.04
C GLU A 320 -11.84 14.03 26.42
N ASN A 321 -11.90 12.82 26.98
CA ASN A 321 -12.73 11.71 26.48
C ASN A 321 -12.50 11.37 24.99
N PHE A 322 -11.33 11.71 24.46
CA PHE A 322 -10.98 11.45 23.07
C PHE A 322 -10.65 9.97 22.86
N SER A 323 -11.04 9.43 21.71
CA SER A 323 -10.73 8.06 21.30
C SER A 323 -10.46 8.00 19.81
N VAL A 324 -9.57 7.08 19.40
CA VAL A 324 -9.30 6.81 17.98
C VAL A 324 -9.63 5.35 17.71
N GLY A 325 -10.50 5.09 16.73
CA GLY A 325 -10.92 3.72 16.42
C GLY A 325 -9.84 2.87 15.71
N GLY A 326 -8.96 3.51 14.94
CA GLY A 326 -7.83 2.88 14.27
C GLY A 326 -6.48 3.21 14.94
N ASN A 327 -5.46 3.42 14.10
CA ASN A 327 -4.11 3.79 14.53
C ASN A 327 -4.00 5.28 14.87
N LEU A 328 -3.15 5.62 15.84
CA LEU A 328 -2.83 7.00 16.19
C LEU A 328 -1.33 7.25 16.10
N ASN A 329 -0.95 8.24 15.29
CA ASN A 329 0.44 8.65 15.11
C ASN A 329 0.70 10.02 15.75
N LEU A 330 1.40 10.04 16.88
CA LEU A 330 1.83 11.23 17.62
C LEU A 330 3.34 11.49 17.48
N ARG A 331 4.00 10.86 16.52
CA ARG A 331 5.45 10.93 16.35
C ARG A 331 5.92 12.37 16.11
N ASN A 332 6.98 12.77 16.82
CA ASN A 332 7.56 14.13 16.78
C ASN A 332 6.55 15.26 17.07
N THR A 333 5.56 15.02 17.94
CA THR A 333 4.62 16.06 18.39
C THR A 333 5.08 16.77 19.66
N LYS A 334 4.44 17.91 19.97
CA LYS A 334 4.65 18.69 21.20
C LYS A 334 3.74 18.22 22.36
N ILE A 335 2.99 17.15 22.16
CA ILE A 335 2.07 16.60 23.16
C ILE A 335 2.90 16.06 24.33
N LYS A 336 2.51 16.45 25.55
CA LYS A 336 3.19 16.05 26.79
C LYS A 336 2.45 14.97 27.57
N THR A 337 1.13 14.91 27.43
CA THR A 337 0.26 14.01 28.20
C THR A 337 -0.86 13.48 27.31
N LEU A 338 -1.22 12.21 27.53
CA LEU A 338 -2.42 11.61 26.94
C LEU A 338 -3.64 11.85 27.87
N PRO A 339 -4.88 11.90 27.35
CA PRO A 339 -6.08 11.97 28.16
C PRO A 339 -6.20 10.79 29.14
N LYS A 340 -6.97 10.94 30.22
CA LYS A 340 -7.31 9.82 31.10
C LYS A 340 -8.24 8.84 30.38
N ASN A 341 -8.13 7.55 30.67
CA ASN A 341 -8.92 6.49 30.03
C ASN A 341 -8.83 6.53 28.50
N PHE A 342 -7.64 6.86 27.98
CA PHE A 342 -7.44 7.05 26.54
C PHE A 342 -7.41 5.71 25.82
N SER A 343 -8.13 5.61 24.70
CA SER A 343 -8.26 4.38 23.94
C SER A 343 -7.88 4.58 22.47
N VAL A 344 -7.01 3.71 21.98
CA VAL A 344 -6.63 3.58 20.57
C VAL A 344 -6.93 2.15 20.13
N GLY A 345 -7.82 1.98 19.16
CA GLY A 345 -8.23 0.64 18.70
C GLY A 345 -7.14 -0.12 17.95
N GLY A 346 -6.21 0.59 17.31
CA GLY A 346 -5.04 0.02 16.64
C GLY A 346 -3.72 0.32 17.36
N ASN A 347 -2.70 0.66 16.58
CA ASN A 347 -1.35 1.01 17.04
C ASN A 347 -1.26 2.46 17.53
N LEU A 348 -0.43 2.70 18.54
CA LEU A 348 -0.11 4.03 19.06
C LEU A 348 1.39 4.32 18.89
N ASP A 349 1.73 5.28 18.03
CA ASP A 349 3.11 5.71 17.78
C ASP A 349 3.39 7.04 18.49
N LEU A 350 4.23 7.00 19.52
CA LEU A 350 4.65 8.13 20.35
C LEU A 350 6.11 8.54 20.10
N ARG A 351 6.78 7.97 19.09
CA ARG A 351 8.23 8.13 18.91
C ARG A 351 8.67 9.59 18.90
N ASN A 352 9.76 9.88 19.60
CA ASN A 352 10.32 11.24 19.69
C ASN A 352 9.31 12.32 20.14
N SER A 353 8.23 11.94 20.84
CA SER A 353 7.29 12.89 21.43
C SER A 353 7.81 13.40 22.79
N HIS A 354 7.10 14.39 23.35
CA HIS A 354 7.42 14.93 24.68
C HIS A 354 6.67 14.22 25.80
N ILE A 355 6.07 13.06 25.51
CA ILE A 355 5.35 12.26 26.50
C ILE A 355 6.36 11.66 27.48
N ASN A 356 6.07 11.83 28.77
CA ASN A 356 6.90 11.34 29.86
C ASN A 356 6.14 10.42 30.84
N ILE A 357 4.82 10.36 30.71
CA ILE A 357 3.93 9.53 31.52
C ILE A 357 2.82 9.00 30.59
N LEU A 358 2.58 7.69 30.61
CA LEU A 358 1.40 7.09 29.97
C LEU A 358 0.18 7.27 30.88
N SER A 359 -1.00 7.47 30.30
CA SER A 359 -2.22 7.68 31.08
C SER A 359 -2.68 6.41 31.80
N GLU A 360 -3.29 6.59 32.98
CA GLU A 360 -3.99 5.52 33.67
C GLU A 360 -5.11 4.95 32.78
N ASN A 361 -5.26 3.63 32.80
CA ASN A 361 -6.22 2.89 31.98
C ASN A 361 -6.04 3.14 30.46
N LEU A 362 -4.81 3.41 30.01
CA LEU A 362 -4.49 3.46 28.59
C LEU A 362 -4.80 2.10 27.95
N TYR A 363 -5.59 2.12 26.88
CA TYR A 363 -5.90 0.95 26.07
C TYR A 363 -5.32 1.13 24.65
N VAL A 364 -4.53 0.16 24.20
CA VAL A 364 -4.00 0.08 22.84
C VAL A 364 -4.29 -1.32 22.28
N GLY A 365 -5.14 -1.39 21.26
CA GLY A 365 -5.55 -2.66 20.64
C GLY A 365 -4.46 -3.32 19.80
N GLY A 366 -3.43 -2.57 19.40
CA GLY A 366 -2.24 -3.07 18.70
C GLY A 366 -0.95 -2.82 19.49
N ASN A 367 0.06 -2.34 18.77
CA ASN A 367 1.39 -2.06 19.29
C ASN A 367 1.48 -0.64 19.88
N LEU A 368 2.25 -0.48 20.95
CA LEU A 368 2.62 0.82 21.51
C LEU A 368 4.11 1.08 21.25
N ASN A 369 4.42 2.13 20.50
CA ASN A 369 5.79 2.56 20.26
C ASN A 369 6.10 3.88 20.97
N GLY A 370 6.79 3.80 22.10
CA GLY A 370 7.32 4.91 22.88
C GLY A 370 8.83 5.12 22.73
N GLU A 371 9.47 4.65 21.66
CA GLU A 371 10.92 4.80 21.47
C GLU A 371 11.36 6.28 21.50
N SER A 372 12.49 6.53 22.16
CA SER A 372 13.10 7.87 22.33
C SER A 372 12.14 8.90 22.94
N THR A 373 11.29 8.45 23.86
CA THR A 373 10.46 9.32 24.73
C THR A 373 11.06 9.44 26.11
N LYS A 374 10.51 10.33 26.95
CA LYS A 374 10.99 10.54 28.34
C LYS A 374 10.17 9.75 29.36
N ILE A 375 9.57 8.64 28.95
CA ILE A 375 8.76 7.78 29.84
C ILE A 375 9.67 7.21 30.93
N LYS A 376 9.28 7.41 32.19
CA LYS A 376 10.04 6.96 33.39
C LYS A 376 9.46 5.73 34.07
N ALA A 377 8.16 5.53 33.93
CA ALA A 377 7.42 4.41 34.53
C ALA A 377 6.17 4.12 33.68
N LEU A 378 5.69 2.89 33.80
CA LEU A 378 4.40 2.47 33.24
C LEU A 378 3.36 2.48 34.36
N PRO A 379 2.10 2.88 34.07
CA PRO A 379 1.01 2.77 35.03
C PRO A 379 0.67 1.31 35.33
N GLU A 380 0.00 1.03 36.45
CA GLU A 380 -0.37 -0.35 36.86
C GLU A 380 -1.42 -0.99 35.94
N ASN A 381 -2.39 -0.20 35.45
CA ASN A 381 -3.60 -0.72 34.77
C ASN A 381 -3.67 -0.37 33.28
N PHE A 382 -2.56 -0.37 32.54
CA PHE A 382 -2.61 -0.19 31.08
C PHE A 382 -2.68 -1.51 30.33
N ILE A 383 -3.24 -1.46 29.12
CA ILE A 383 -3.42 -2.61 28.24
C ILE A 383 -2.80 -2.28 26.88
N VAL A 384 -1.86 -3.12 26.46
CA VAL A 384 -1.32 -3.17 25.10
C VAL A 384 -1.45 -4.62 24.63
N HIS A 385 -2.22 -4.84 23.57
CA HIS A 385 -2.48 -6.19 23.07
C HIS A 385 -1.33 -6.74 22.20
N GLY A 386 -0.62 -5.87 21.50
CA GLY A 386 0.52 -6.21 20.66
C GLY A 386 1.86 -6.04 21.38
N ASP A 387 2.84 -5.52 20.65
CA ASP A 387 4.20 -5.26 21.13
C ASP A 387 4.32 -3.90 21.87
N LEU A 388 5.26 -3.83 22.80
CA LEU A 388 5.62 -2.63 23.53
C LEU A 388 7.08 -2.25 23.26
N TYR A 389 7.28 -1.16 22.52
CA TYR A 389 8.59 -0.62 22.20
C TYR A 389 8.89 0.61 23.06
N LEU A 390 9.86 0.51 23.97
CA LEU A 390 10.29 1.54 24.91
C LEU A 390 11.82 1.72 24.86
N ARG A 391 12.41 1.47 23.70
CA ARG A 391 13.84 1.66 23.45
C ARG A 391 14.24 3.12 23.68
N ASP A 392 15.41 3.35 24.27
CA ASP A 392 15.95 4.70 24.52
C ASP A 392 14.99 5.58 25.34
N THR A 393 14.36 4.99 26.37
CA THR A 393 13.51 5.71 27.32
C THR A 393 14.18 5.84 28.68
N GLU A 394 13.60 6.66 29.57
CA GLU A 394 14.09 6.83 30.95
C GLU A 394 13.48 5.82 31.93
N ILE A 395 12.91 4.71 31.45
CA ILE A 395 12.23 3.73 32.31
C ILE A 395 13.23 3.01 33.22
N GLU A 396 12.96 2.99 34.53
CA GLU A 396 13.85 2.38 35.53
C GLU A 396 13.29 1.08 36.12
N THR A 397 11.96 0.95 36.17
CA THR A 397 11.23 -0.22 36.68
C THR A 397 9.97 -0.49 35.85
N LEU A 398 9.50 -1.73 35.88
CA LEU A 398 8.18 -2.13 35.39
C LEU A 398 7.22 -2.35 36.59
N PRO A 399 5.90 -2.33 36.38
CA PRO A 399 4.92 -2.70 37.41
C PRO A 399 5.18 -4.11 37.97
N GLU A 400 4.83 -4.35 39.24
CA GLU A 400 5.06 -5.65 39.89
C GLU A 400 4.32 -6.79 39.19
N LYS A 401 3.09 -6.51 38.71
CA LYS A 401 2.24 -7.47 37.98
C LYS A 401 2.22 -7.15 36.50
N PHE A 402 3.39 -7.18 35.87
CA PHE A 402 3.52 -6.88 34.45
C PHE A 402 3.67 -8.15 33.60
N SER A 403 2.91 -8.22 32.51
CA SER A 403 3.04 -9.25 31.47
C SER A 403 2.60 -8.69 30.13
N ILE A 404 3.15 -9.22 29.03
CA ILE A 404 2.75 -8.85 27.68
C ILE A 404 2.76 -10.07 26.77
N ASN A 405 1.75 -10.22 25.93
CA ASN A 405 1.68 -11.33 24.96
C ASN A 405 2.56 -11.09 23.73
N GLY A 406 2.77 -9.82 23.35
CA GLY A 406 3.70 -9.43 22.31
C GLY A 406 5.15 -9.36 22.79
N SER A 407 5.95 -8.62 22.05
CA SER A 407 7.36 -8.37 22.33
C SER A 407 7.55 -7.13 23.20
N LEU A 408 8.65 -7.10 23.96
CA LEU A 408 9.04 -5.98 24.79
C LEU A 408 10.45 -5.52 24.42
N ASP A 409 10.57 -4.28 23.93
CA ASP A 409 11.87 -3.64 23.69
C ASP A 409 12.16 -2.57 24.73
N LEU A 410 13.14 -2.83 25.60
CA LEU A 410 13.66 -1.91 26.61
C LEU A 410 15.11 -1.51 26.31
N GLY A 411 15.63 -1.78 25.12
CA GLY A 411 17.03 -1.55 24.79
C GLY A 411 17.42 -0.08 25.01
N PHE A 412 18.65 0.17 25.45
CA PHE A 412 19.15 1.52 25.75
C PHE A 412 18.36 2.30 26.82
N SER A 413 17.43 1.65 27.53
CA SER A 413 16.73 2.28 28.64
C SER A 413 17.53 2.22 29.95
N LYS A 414 16.99 2.87 31.00
CA LYS A 414 17.58 2.89 32.35
C LYS A 414 17.11 1.73 33.24
N ILE A 415 16.51 0.68 32.67
CA ILE A 415 15.95 -0.43 33.44
C ILE A 415 17.07 -1.11 34.25
N LYS A 416 16.84 -1.30 35.55
CA LYS A 416 17.82 -1.94 36.45
C LYS A 416 17.33 -3.29 36.99
N LYS A 417 16.01 -3.49 37.03
CA LYS A 417 15.36 -4.67 37.56
C LYS A 417 14.08 -4.95 36.78
N LEU A 418 13.76 -6.23 36.65
CA LEU A 418 12.49 -6.72 36.13
C LEU A 418 11.69 -7.37 37.27
N PRO A 419 10.34 -7.37 37.19
CA PRO A 419 9.50 -8.02 38.19
C PRO A 419 9.65 -9.55 38.14
N GLU A 420 9.42 -10.19 39.28
CA GLU A 420 9.38 -11.66 39.39
C GLU A 420 8.21 -12.24 38.58
N ASN A 421 8.40 -13.44 38.00
CA ASN A 421 7.40 -14.10 37.16
C ASN A 421 6.98 -13.31 35.91
N LEU A 422 7.88 -12.48 35.37
CA LEU A 422 7.64 -11.74 34.13
C LEU A 422 7.43 -12.70 32.96
N TYR A 423 6.29 -12.54 32.28
CA TYR A 423 5.95 -13.26 31.05
C TYR A 423 5.93 -12.29 29.86
N ILE A 424 6.70 -12.65 28.82
CA ILE A 424 6.74 -11.98 27.51
C ILE A 424 6.45 -13.04 26.44
N GLY A 425 5.36 -12.93 25.70
CA GLY A 425 5.02 -13.93 24.67
C GLY A 425 5.91 -13.83 23.42
N GLY A 426 6.40 -12.63 23.10
CA GLY A 426 7.33 -12.36 21.99
C GLY A 426 8.80 -12.33 22.43
N TYR A 427 9.59 -11.45 21.81
CA TYR A 427 10.98 -11.24 22.22
C TYR A 427 11.11 -10.25 23.37
N LEU A 428 12.19 -10.36 24.14
CA LEU A 428 12.60 -9.37 25.14
C LEU A 428 13.97 -8.80 24.78
N ASN A 429 14.05 -7.49 24.54
CA ASN A 429 15.30 -6.79 24.27
C ASN A 429 15.71 -5.92 25.47
N LEU A 430 16.82 -6.26 26.12
CA LEU A 430 17.42 -5.53 27.23
C LEU A 430 18.81 -4.98 26.85
N ARG A 431 19.16 -4.98 25.56
CA ARG A 431 20.49 -4.59 25.10
C ARG A 431 20.86 -3.19 25.57
N ASN A 432 22.11 -2.99 26.02
CA ASN A 432 22.61 -1.71 26.52
C ASN A 432 21.78 -1.14 27.69
N THR A 433 21.34 -1.98 28.62
CA THR A 433 20.68 -1.55 29.86
C THR A 433 21.57 -1.80 31.07
N GLU A 434 21.23 -1.17 32.20
CA GLU A 434 21.97 -1.28 33.46
C GLU A 434 21.52 -2.47 34.33
N ILE A 435 20.75 -3.41 33.76
CA ILE A 435 20.27 -4.59 34.48
C ILE A 435 21.43 -5.50 34.88
N GLU A 436 21.43 -5.91 36.15
CA GLU A 436 22.49 -6.72 36.76
C GLU A 436 22.08 -8.19 36.94
N VAL A 437 20.78 -8.43 37.14
CA VAL A 437 20.22 -9.75 37.45
C VAL A 437 18.88 -9.93 36.76
N LEU A 438 18.64 -11.11 36.19
CA LEU A 438 17.33 -11.52 35.70
C LEU A 438 16.49 -12.11 36.84
N PRO A 439 15.17 -11.85 36.87
CA PRO A 439 14.29 -12.36 37.91
C PRO A 439 14.11 -13.88 37.78
N LYS A 440 13.62 -14.51 38.86
CA LYS A 440 13.20 -15.91 38.81
C LYS A 440 11.93 -16.03 37.98
N ASN A 441 11.77 -17.19 37.34
CA ASN A 441 10.61 -17.54 36.52
C ASN A 441 10.39 -16.56 35.35
N LEU A 442 11.47 -15.98 34.80
CA LEU A 442 11.40 -15.21 33.57
C LEU A 442 11.05 -16.14 32.40
N SER A 443 9.91 -15.88 31.75
CA SER A 443 9.43 -16.67 30.61
C SER A 443 9.27 -15.79 29.39
N ILE A 444 9.98 -16.14 28.31
CA ILE A 444 10.01 -15.41 27.04
C ILE A 444 9.69 -16.39 25.91
N GLY A 445 8.63 -16.14 25.13
CA GLY A 445 8.26 -17.04 24.03
C GLY A 445 9.18 -16.93 22.82
N GLY A 446 9.81 -15.77 22.61
CA GLY A 446 10.74 -15.50 21.52
C GLY A 446 12.20 -15.39 21.98
N ASN A 447 12.94 -14.48 21.35
CA ASN A 447 14.36 -14.24 21.62
C ASN A 447 14.58 -13.40 22.88
N LEU A 448 15.73 -13.55 23.54
CA LEU A 448 16.19 -12.70 24.63
C LEU A 448 17.52 -12.05 24.26
N ASN A 449 17.56 -10.72 24.22
CA ASN A 449 18.80 -9.97 23.98
C ASN A 449 19.31 -9.31 25.28
N LEU A 450 20.49 -9.74 25.74
CA LEU A 450 21.21 -9.26 26.92
C LEU A 450 22.57 -8.64 26.57
N GLU A 451 22.86 -8.39 25.29
CA GLU A 451 24.12 -7.82 24.85
C GLU A 451 24.40 -6.48 25.55
N SER A 452 25.65 -6.25 25.95
CA SER A 452 26.05 -5.02 26.62
C SER A 452 25.24 -4.70 27.89
N THR A 453 24.81 -5.72 28.63
CA THR A 453 24.24 -5.57 29.99
C THR A 453 25.29 -5.86 31.06
N LYS A 454 24.92 -5.70 32.34
CA LYS A 454 25.76 -6.08 33.50
C LYS A 454 25.49 -7.50 34.00
N ILE A 455 24.62 -8.26 33.33
CA ILE A 455 24.29 -9.63 33.70
C ILE A 455 25.54 -10.50 33.59
N LYS A 456 25.80 -11.28 34.65
CA LYS A 456 26.91 -12.24 34.72
C LYS A 456 26.44 -13.68 34.86
N VAL A 457 25.19 -13.90 35.26
CA VAL A 457 24.65 -15.23 35.57
C VAL A 457 23.24 -15.33 35.00
N LEU A 458 22.97 -16.41 34.27
CA LEU A 458 21.61 -16.77 33.82
C LEU A 458 20.88 -17.53 34.95
N PRO A 459 19.60 -17.23 35.24
CA PRO A 459 18.87 -17.90 36.31
C PRO A 459 18.53 -19.36 35.93
N GLU A 460 18.53 -20.26 36.92
CA GLU A 460 18.29 -21.69 36.71
C GLU A 460 16.91 -22.00 36.11
N ASN A 461 15.92 -21.14 36.30
CA ASN A 461 14.55 -21.30 35.78
C ASN A 461 14.25 -20.36 34.62
N LEU A 462 15.27 -19.97 33.85
CA LEU A 462 15.11 -19.20 32.62
C LEU A 462 14.36 -20.04 31.57
N SER A 463 13.27 -19.50 31.04
CA SER A 463 12.54 -20.08 29.91
C SER A 463 12.57 -19.11 28.74
N VAL A 464 13.19 -19.53 27.63
CA VAL A 464 13.26 -18.76 26.38
C VAL A 464 12.90 -19.70 25.24
N GLY A 465 11.97 -19.31 24.38
CA GLY A 465 11.54 -20.12 23.23
C GLY A 465 12.40 -19.91 21.97
N GLY A 466 13.17 -18.84 21.92
CA GLY A 466 14.08 -18.50 20.82
C GLY A 466 15.54 -18.36 21.25
N LYS A 467 16.28 -17.56 20.49
CA LYS A 467 17.72 -17.33 20.64
C LYS A 467 18.06 -16.42 21.82
N LEU A 468 19.17 -16.75 22.49
CA LEU A 468 19.87 -15.85 23.41
C LEU A 468 20.95 -15.04 22.68
N TYR A 469 20.93 -13.72 22.84
CA TYR A 469 22.03 -12.83 22.44
C TYR A 469 22.76 -12.35 23.69
N LEU A 470 24.03 -12.73 23.83
CA LEU A 470 24.83 -12.53 25.04
C LEU A 470 26.21 -11.97 24.68
N ASP A 471 26.79 -11.19 25.60
CA ASP A 471 28.24 -10.97 25.64
C ASP A 471 28.88 -12.24 26.27
N ILE A 472 29.07 -13.30 25.48
CA ILE A 472 29.38 -14.66 25.95
C ILE A 472 30.54 -14.71 26.95
N ASP A 473 31.60 -13.91 26.74
CA ASP A 473 32.77 -13.86 27.62
C ASP A 473 32.49 -13.31 29.03
N LYS A 474 31.36 -12.63 29.23
CA LYS A 474 30.98 -12.01 30.51
C LYS A 474 30.07 -12.90 31.36
N ILE A 475 29.51 -13.97 30.79
CA ILE A 475 28.58 -14.85 31.49
C ILE A 475 29.36 -16.00 32.16
N GLN A 476 29.23 -16.10 33.48
CA GLN A 476 30.06 -16.96 34.33
C GLN A 476 29.57 -18.42 34.35
N ASN A 477 28.25 -18.63 34.28
CA ASN A 477 27.63 -19.95 34.36
C ASN A 477 27.34 -20.57 32.99
N ILE A 478 28.21 -20.30 32.00
CA ILE A 478 28.20 -20.96 30.70
C ILE A 478 29.59 -21.49 30.34
N ALA A 479 29.62 -22.41 29.38
CA ALA A 479 30.83 -22.80 28.66
C ALA A 479 30.54 -22.75 27.17
N TYR A 480 31.50 -22.30 26.38
CA TYR A 480 31.29 -22.09 24.95
C TYR A 480 32.48 -22.58 24.12
N SER A 481 32.23 -22.83 22.86
CA SER A 481 33.23 -23.19 21.87
C SER A 481 32.92 -22.48 20.56
N GLN A 482 33.96 -22.15 19.80
CA GLN A 482 33.85 -21.47 18.50
C GLN A 482 34.41 -22.37 17.42
N LYS A 483 33.70 -22.47 16.29
CA LYS A 483 34.13 -23.27 15.14
C LYS A 483 34.94 -22.47 14.11
N CYS A 484 34.65 -21.17 14.00
CA CYS A 484 35.33 -20.27 13.06
C CYS A 484 36.04 -19.16 13.84
N GLU A 485 37.24 -18.77 13.39
CA GLU A 485 38.05 -17.72 14.02
C GLU A 485 37.37 -16.35 14.03
N ASP A 486 36.40 -16.13 13.13
CA ASP A 486 35.59 -14.91 13.05
C ASP A 486 34.41 -14.87 14.03
N GLY A 487 34.22 -15.92 14.84
CA GLY A 487 33.13 -16.03 15.81
C GLY A 487 31.75 -16.25 15.19
N SER A 488 31.63 -16.52 13.89
CA SER A 488 30.34 -16.69 13.20
C SER A 488 29.57 -17.94 13.62
N GLN A 489 30.22 -18.90 14.28
CA GLN A 489 29.61 -20.13 14.81
C GLN A 489 30.07 -20.39 16.23
N ILE A 490 29.38 -19.76 17.18
CA ILE A 490 29.53 -20.02 18.61
C ILE A 490 28.45 -21.00 19.06
N ILE A 491 28.87 -22.00 19.82
CA ILE A 491 28.02 -22.92 20.55
C ILE A 491 28.28 -22.69 22.02
N PHE A 492 27.25 -22.56 22.84
CA PHE A 492 27.42 -22.54 24.28
C PHE A 492 26.42 -23.43 25.00
N ALA A 493 26.84 -23.95 26.14
CA ALA A 493 26.03 -24.70 27.08
C ALA A 493 25.79 -23.85 28.35
N CYS A 494 24.61 -23.99 28.92
CA CYS A 494 24.26 -23.45 30.24
C CYS A 494 23.40 -24.46 31.02
N TRP A 495 23.24 -24.24 32.32
CA TRP A 495 22.37 -25.05 33.17
C TRP A 495 21.07 -24.31 33.47
N VAL A 496 19.96 -24.81 32.93
CA VAL A 496 18.62 -24.25 33.11
C VAL A 496 17.59 -25.38 33.18
N ASN A 497 16.48 -25.16 33.90
CA ASN A 497 15.37 -26.09 34.06
C ASN A 497 15.80 -27.51 34.44
N ASN A 498 16.76 -27.63 35.37
CA ASN A 498 17.35 -28.89 35.84
C ASN A 498 18.07 -29.72 34.76
N GLY A 499 18.57 -29.08 33.70
CA GLY A 499 19.35 -29.75 32.67
C GLY A 499 20.28 -28.84 31.89
N PHE A 500 21.04 -29.42 30.97
CA PHE A 500 21.87 -28.68 30.03
C PHE A 500 21.06 -28.19 28.84
N ALA A 501 21.13 -26.89 28.57
CA ALA A 501 20.64 -26.29 27.34
C ALA A 501 21.80 -25.84 26.45
N ILE A 502 21.62 -26.01 25.14
CA ILE A 502 22.58 -25.65 24.09
C ILE A 502 22.01 -24.53 23.24
N GLN A 503 22.81 -23.48 23.02
CA GLN A 503 22.57 -22.47 21.99
C GLN A 503 23.49 -22.72 20.80
N MET A 504 22.93 -22.73 19.58
CA MET A 504 23.70 -22.65 18.33
C MET A 504 22.86 -22.00 17.23
N ASN A 505 23.38 -20.96 16.58
CA ASN A 505 22.63 -20.21 15.55
C ASN A 505 21.25 -19.78 16.07
N ASP A 506 20.17 -20.28 15.48
CA ASP A 506 18.77 -20.01 15.86
C ASP A 506 18.17 -21.09 16.79
N PHE A 507 18.96 -22.09 17.17
CA PHE A 507 18.53 -23.15 18.08
C PHE A 507 18.84 -22.80 19.54
N TRP A 508 17.86 -23.04 20.39
CA TRP A 508 17.95 -23.08 21.84
C TRP A 508 17.11 -24.26 22.34
N GLY A 509 17.70 -25.18 23.09
CA GLY A 509 16.99 -26.35 23.58
C GLY A 509 17.89 -27.31 24.34
N THR A 510 17.35 -28.46 24.71
CA THR A 510 18.09 -29.52 25.42
C THR A 510 19.21 -30.10 24.55
N PHE A 511 20.19 -30.75 25.19
CA PHE A 511 21.24 -31.45 24.45
C PHE A 511 20.69 -32.52 23.49
N GLN A 512 19.63 -33.25 23.88
CA GLN A 512 19.02 -34.26 23.01
C GLN A 512 18.35 -33.64 21.76
N GLU A 513 17.62 -32.53 21.95
CA GLU A 513 17.02 -31.80 20.83
C GLU A 513 18.08 -31.22 19.91
N PHE A 514 19.21 -30.75 20.47
CA PHE A 514 20.35 -30.30 19.68
C PHE A 514 20.94 -31.43 18.82
N GLU A 515 21.15 -32.61 19.40
CA GLU A 515 21.68 -33.76 18.65
C GLU A 515 20.76 -34.15 17.48
N ASN A 516 19.45 -34.18 17.72
CA ASN A 516 18.46 -34.46 16.69
C ASN A 516 18.50 -33.40 15.58
N LEU A 517 18.55 -32.11 15.93
CA LEU A 517 18.66 -31.02 14.97
C LEU A 517 19.93 -31.14 14.11
N VAL A 518 21.06 -31.49 14.72
CA VAL A 518 22.33 -31.64 14.01
C VAL A 518 22.27 -32.81 13.02
N ASP A 519 21.67 -33.94 13.41
CA ASP A 519 21.50 -35.10 12.52
C ASP A 519 20.55 -34.81 11.36
N GLU A 520 19.54 -33.97 11.57
CA GLU A 520 18.63 -33.54 10.51
C GLU A 520 19.29 -32.57 9.52
N LYS A 521 20.14 -31.67 10.00
CA LYS A 521 20.72 -30.58 9.18
C LYS A 521 22.08 -30.90 8.58
N TYR A 522 22.87 -31.77 9.19
CA TYR A 522 24.26 -32.05 8.81
C TYR A 522 24.50 -33.55 8.71
N SER A 523 25.47 -33.95 7.89
CA SER A 523 25.84 -35.36 7.72
C SER A 523 27.33 -35.60 7.89
N GLY A 524 27.70 -36.81 8.29
CA GLY A 524 29.10 -37.25 8.34
C GLY A 524 29.93 -36.50 9.38
N GLU A 525 31.16 -36.13 9.00
CA GLU A 525 32.13 -35.49 9.90
C GLU A 525 31.65 -34.17 10.48
N ILE A 526 30.88 -33.38 9.73
CA ILE A 526 30.35 -32.08 10.16
C ILE A 526 29.37 -32.25 11.33
N ALA A 527 28.48 -33.24 11.26
CA ALA A 527 27.52 -33.53 12.34
C ALA A 527 28.25 -34.00 13.61
N MET A 528 29.23 -34.90 13.46
CA MET A 528 30.06 -35.36 14.58
C MET A 528 30.83 -34.21 15.25
N GLU A 529 31.32 -33.26 14.46
CA GLU A 529 32.04 -32.09 14.96
C GLU A 529 31.15 -31.19 15.82
N TYR A 530 29.93 -30.84 15.36
CA TYR A 530 28.99 -30.03 16.14
C TYR A 530 28.60 -30.69 17.46
N LYS A 531 28.31 -32.00 17.44
CA LYS A 531 28.00 -32.78 18.66
C LYS A 531 29.17 -32.83 19.63
N LYS A 532 30.40 -32.95 19.11
CA LYS A 532 31.64 -32.91 19.91
C LYS A 532 31.85 -31.55 20.57
N LEU A 533 31.62 -30.45 19.84
CA LEU A 533 31.72 -29.09 20.38
C LEU A 533 30.71 -28.86 21.53
N ALA A 534 29.44 -29.22 21.32
CA ALA A 534 28.41 -29.11 22.35
C ALA A 534 28.72 -29.99 23.58
N SER A 535 29.15 -31.24 23.37
CA SER A 535 29.58 -32.15 24.44
C SER A 535 30.78 -31.61 25.24
N THR A 536 31.69 -30.91 24.55
CA THR A 536 32.86 -30.27 25.19
C THR A 536 32.41 -29.11 26.08
N CYS A 537 31.48 -28.28 25.60
CA CYS A 537 30.87 -27.22 26.40
C CYS A 537 30.19 -27.79 27.66
N ILE A 538 29.42 -28.88 27.54
CA ILE A 538 28.77 -29.52 28.69
C ILE A 538 29.80 -30.01 29.72
N LYS A 539 30.88 -30.68 29.29
CA LYS A 539 31.92 -31.17 30.21
C LYS A 539 32.60 -30.02 30.96
N GLU A 540 32.98 -28.96 30.25
CA GLU A 540 33.59 -27.78 30.86
C GLU A 540 32.63 -27.11 31.85
N LEU A 541 31.37 -26.94 31.46
CA LEU A 541 30.35 -26.37 32.35
C LEU A 541 30.13 -27.24 33.59
N THR A 542 30.12 -28.56 33.45
CA THR A 542 29.97 -29.51 34.57
C THR A 542 31.08 -29.30 35.62
N GLU A 543 32.32 -29.07 35.18
CA GLU A 543 33.41 -28.77 36.11
C GLU A 543 33.26 -27.37 36.73
N LYS A 544 32.84 -26.36 35.96
CA LYS A 544 32.56 -25.01 36.48
C LYS A 544 31.46 -25.01 37.56
N LEU A 545 30.40 -25.79 37.38
CA LEU A 545 29.28 -25.86 38.32
C LEU A 545 29.61 -26.54 39.65
N LYS A 546 30.72 -27.29 39.75
CA LYS A 546 31.17 -27.89 41.02
C LYS A 546 31.80 -26.87 41.99
N ILE A 547 32.20 -25.71 41.47
CA ILE A 547 32.97 -24.69 42.20
C ILE A 547 32.25 -23.34 42.30
N LEU A 548 31.05 -23.23 41.71
CA LEU A 548 30.10 -22.11 41.84
C LEU A 548 29.11 -22.44 42.96
#